data_AF-A0A3M7CCJ6-F1
#
_entry.id   AF-A0A3M7CCJ6-F1
#
_cell.length_a   1.000
_cell.length_b   1.000
_cell.length_c   1.000
_cell.angle_alpha   90.00
_cell.angle_beta   90.00
_cell.angle_gamma   90.00
#
_symmetry.space_group_name_H-M   'P 1'
#
loop_
_entity.id
_entity.type
_entity.pdbx_description
1 polymer ?
#
loop_
_entity_poly.entity_id
_entity_poly.type
_entity_poly.pdbx_seq_one_letter_code
_entity_poly.pdbx_strand_id
1 'polypeptide(L)'
;MPAFGLLSVVAAAAAFISSNSNAHVAAIPRHNGYQHGRPGWGHNHAHYGTASGSYPYAAPTGTGTAPLSTGTATPGNVTYDFPETIRGVNLGGWLILEKWMNSSLFDGTDASDQYTFDQTSDAVTKLQKHWDTYICEDDFRQIAALGINTVRIPIGYWAYDPDSSPYLTGADKYMEKALDWARKYGLKVLVDLHGSPGSQNGFDNSGKSGEVNWQSGDNMKKSISILEIMAKKYGSMDYADV
;
A
#
# COMPACT_ATOMS: atom_id res chain seq x y z
N MET A 1 -42.52 11.64 -16.45
CA MET A 1 -41.25 11.77 -15.72
C MET A 1 -41.53 11.50 -14.25
N PRO A 2 -40.95 10.43 -13.67
CA PRO A 2 -40.18 10.66 -12.44
C PRO A 2 -38.97 9.72 -12.23
N ALA A 3 -38.09 10.18 -11.34
CA ALA A 3 -37.23 9.47 -10.39
C ALA A 3 -36.09 8.56 -10.89
N PHE A 4 -34.86 9.09 -10.84
CA PHE A 4 -33.63 8.31 -10.68
C PHE A 4 -33.34 8.14 -9.18
N GLY A 5 -33.29 6.88 -8.71
CA GLY A 5 -32.78 6.53 -7.39
C GLY A 5 -31.25 6.39 -7.44
N LEU A 6 -30.56 7.14 -6.57
CA LEU A 6 -29.16 6.87 -6.21
C LEU A 6 -29.14 5.70 -5.21
N LEU A 7 -28.46 4.62 -5.58
CA LEU A 7 -28.11 3.54 -4.64
C LEU A 7 -26.72 3.83 -4.08
N SER A 8 -26.67 4.20 -2.80
CA SER A 8 -25.46 4.33 -2.01
C SER A 8 -24.79 2.97 -1.82
N VAL A 9 -23.56 2.78 -2.31
CA VAL A 9 -22.68 1.70 -1.89
C VAL A 9 -21.26 2.27 -1.81
N VAL A 10 -20.73 2.36 -0.59
CA VAL A 10 -19.33 2.16 -0.14
C VAL A 10 -19.20 2.95 1.17
N ALA A 11 -19.64 2.34 2.27
CA ALA A 11 -19.30 2.74 3.64
C ALA A 11 -19.72 1.62 4.61
N ALA A 12 -18.89 0.57 4.75
CA ALA A 12 -18.85 -0.30 5.93
C ALA A 12 -17.82 -1.42 5.73
N ALA A 13 -16.57 -1.17 6.11
CA ALA A 13 -15.61 -2.23 6.41
C ALA A 13 -14.63 -1.77 7.50
N ALA A 14 -15.17 -1.25 8.61
CA ALA A 14 -14.39 -1.01 9.83
C ALA A 14 -15.20 -1.21 11.14
N ALA A 15 -16.43 -1.75 11.07
CA ALA A 15 -17.33 -1.81 12.24
C ALA A 15 -17.78 -3.23 12.64
N PHE A 16 -17.12 -4.31 12.19
CA PHE A 16 -17.51 -5.68 12.58
C PHE A 16 -16.43 -6.47 13.35
N ILE A 17 -15.41 -5.80 13.87
CA ILE A 17 -14.42 -6.41 14.78
C ILE A 17 -14.34 -5.58 16.08
N SER A 18 -15.48 -5.33 16.72
CA SER A 18 -15.47 -4.79 18.10
C SER A 18 -16.50 -5.44 19.03
N SER A 19 -17.35 -6.36 18.55
CA SER A 19 -18.37 -7.00 19.38
C SER A 19 -18.20 -8.51 19.62
N ASN A 20 -17.15 -9.17 19.10
CA ASN A 20 -16.87 -10.57 19.43
C ASN A 20 -15.50 -10.71 20.11
N SER A 21 -15.53 -10.92 21.42
CA SER A 21 -14.39 -11.17 22.31
C SER A 21 -13.68 -12.51 22.09
N ASN A 22 -13.74 -13.09 20.88
CA ASN A 22 -13.11 -14.38 20.54
C ASN A 22 -12.42 -14.37 19.17
N ALA A 23 -11.86 -13.23 18.74
CA ALA A 23 -10.88 -13.24 17.66
C ALA A 23 -9.53 -13.71 18.22
N HIS A 24 -9.19 -14.99 18.00
CA HIS A 24 -7.81 -15.45 18.16
C HIS A 24 -6.95 -14.71 17.14
N VAL A 25 -6.30 -13.63 17.58
CA VAL A 25 -5.22 -12.98 16.83
C VAL A 25 -4.11 -14.01 16.73
N ALA A 26 -3.97 -14.64 15.56
CA ALA A 26 -2.80 -15.45 15.26
C ALA A 26 -1.61 -14.50 15.08
N ALA A 27 -0.95 -14.16 16.19
CA ALA A 27 0.37 -13.56 16.15
C ALA A 27 1.31 -14.60 15.52
N ILE A 28 1.94 -14.25 14.40
CA ILE A 28 3.04 -15.05 13.85
C ILE A 28 4.15 -15.05 14.93
N PRO A 29 4.63 -16.22 15.40
CA PRO A 29 5.65 -16.29 16.44
C PRO A 29 6.93 -15.57 15.98
N ARG A 30 7.29 -14.47 16.65
CA ARG A 30 8.55 -13.76 16.39
C ARG A 30 9.70 -14.59 16.95
N HIS A 31 10.58 -15.11 16.10
CA HIS A 31 11.85 -15.65 16.55
C HIS A 31 12.82 -14.50 16.82
N ASN A 32 12.96 -14.15 18.08
CA ASN A 32 14.08 -13.36 18.57
C ASN A 32 15.30 -14.28 18.62
N GLY A 33 16.35 -13.97 17.83
CA GLY A 33 17.67 -14.58 17.97
C GLY A 33 18.14 -15.44 16.78
N TYR A 34 18.90 -14.82 15.88
CA TYR A 34 20.04 -15.45 15.22
C TYR A 34 21.12 -14.39 15.00
N GLN A 35 22.02 -14.24 15.98
CA GLN A 35 23.38 -13.81 15.71
C GLN A 35 24.20 -15.06 15.40
N HIS A 36 24.90 -15.10 14.27
CA HIS A 36 26.30 -15.52 14.11
C HIS A 36 26.70 -15.61 12.62
N GLY A 37 27.80 -14.92 12.26
CA GLY A 37 28.88 -15.47 11.42
C GLY A 37 28.73 -15.46 9.90
N ARG A 38 29.35 -14.46 9.24
CA ARG A 38 29.88 -14.57 7.85
C ARG A 38 31.07 -15.54 7.80
N PRO A 39 31.31 -16.26 6.68
CA PRO A 39 32.16 -15.75 5.57
C PRO A 39 31.53 -16.06 4.19
N GLY A 40 31.53 -15.19 3.18
CA GLY A 40 32.67 -14.65 2.43
C GLY A 40 32.64 -15.20 1.00
N TRP A 41 32.37 -14.33 0.01
CA TRP A 41 32.55 -14.41 -1.47
C TRP A 41 31.44 -13.54 -2.12
N GLY A 42 31.64 -12.68 -3.12
CA GLY A 42 32.79 -12.23 -3.88
C GLY A 42 32.33 -11.03 -4.72
N HIS A 43 33.24 -10.08 -4.96
CA HIS A 43 33.00 -8.86 -5.72
C HIS A 43 32.62 -9.14 -7.17
N ASN A 44 31.70 -8.35 -7.74
CA ASN A 44 31.68 -8.07 -9.18
C ASN A 44 31.23 -6.63 -9.43
N HIS A 45 32.18 -5.83 -9.92
CA HIS A 45 31.97 -4.58 -10.63
C HIS A 45 31.59 -4.89 -12.09
N ALA A 46 30.60 -4.18 -12.65
CA ALA A 46 30.46 -3.96 -14.10
C ALA A 46 29.63 -2.69 -14.31
N HIS A 47 30.28 -1.58 -14.66
CA HIS A 47 30.45 -1.06 -16.02
C HIS A 47 29.39 0.00 -16.38
N TYR A 48 29.82 1.27 -16.25
CA TYR A 48 29.16 2.44 -16.83
C TYR A 48 29.24 2.38 -18.36
N GLY A 49 28.08 2.41 -19.01
CA GLY A 49 27.94 2.67 -20.44
C GLY A 49 27.25 4.01 -20.65
N THR A 50 28.00 5.01 -21.09
CA THR A 50 27.50 6.30 -21.58
C THR A 50 26.97 6.15 -23.00
N ALA A 51 25.72 6.54 -23.25
CA ALA A 51 25.21 6.76 -24.60
C ALA A 51 24.49 8.12 -24.68
N SER A 52 25.19 9.09 -25.26
CA SER A 52 24.64 10.36 -25.73
C SER A 52 23.87 10.14 -27.03
N GLY A 53 22.59 10.50 -27.07
CA GLY A 53 21.77 10.47 -28.28
C GLY A 53 20.78 11.63 -28.27
N SER A 54 21.09 12.67 -29.04
CA SER A 54 20.28 13.85 -29.30
C SER A 54 19.08 13.52 -30.18
N TYR A 55 17.86 13.81 -29.71
CA TYR A 55 16.62 13.70 -30.51
C TYR A 55 16.24 15.08 -31.08
N PRO A 56 16.08 15.24 -32.41
CA PRO A 56 15.55 16.48 -32.97
C PRO A 56 14.02 16.52 -32.84
N TYR A 57 13.53 17.67 -32.38
CA TYR A 57 12.12 18.06 -32.38
C TYR A 57 11.64 18.32 -33.82
N ALA A 58 10.70 17.52 -34.30
CA ALA A 58 9.96 17.78 -35.54
C ALA A 58 8.48 17.99 -35.20
N ALA A 59 7.95 19.16 -35.52
CA ALA A 59 6.53 19.47 -35.39
C ALA A 59 5.72 18.74 -36.48
N PRO A 60 4.58 18.09 -36.17
CA PRO A 60 3.72 17.54 -37.21
C PRO A 60 2.72 18.60 -37.68
N THR A 61 2.93 19.09 -38.91
CA THR A 61 1.87 19.65 -39.75
C THR A 61 1.18 18.51 -40.50
N GLY A 62 -0.11 18.31 -40.28
CA GLY A 62 -0.88 17.31 -41.01
C GLY A 62 -2.32 17.20 -40.54
N THR A 63 -3.19 18.01 -41.15
CA THR A 63 -4.65 17.86 -41.06
C THR A 63 -5.08 16.63 -41.86
N GLY A 64 -5.48 15.57 -41.17
CA GLY A 64 -6.07 14.38 -41.78
C GLY A 64 -6.90 13.62 -40.74
N THR A 65 -8.21 13.76 -40.82
CA THR A 65 -9.18 12.98 -40.05
C THR A 65 -9.18 11.54 -40.55
N ALA A 66 -8.41 10.66 -39.93
CA ALA A 66 -8.56 9.23 -40.05
C ALA A 66 -9.61 8.74 -39.03
N PRO A 67 -10.58 7.90 -39.41
CA PRO A 67 -11.52 7.35 -38.45
C PRO A 67 -10.78 6.44 -37.45
N LEU A 68 -11.11 6.55 -36.17
CA LEU A 68 -10.64 5.62 -35.15
C LEU A 68 -11.02 4.20 -35.57
N SER A 69 -10.01 3.37 -35.83
CA SER A 69 -10.20 1.93 -35.92
C SER A 69 -10.66 1.43 -34.56
N THR A 70 -11.95 1.13 -34.43
CA THR A 70 -12.49 0.32 -33.36
C THR A 70 -12.06 -1.13 -33.62
N GLY A 71 -10.77 -1.40 -33.42
CA GLY A 71 -10.28 -2.76 -33.30
C GLY A 71 -10.95 -3.37 -32.07
N THR A 72 -11.92 -4.24 -32.30
CA THR A 72 -12.47 -5.11 -31.25
C THR A 72 -11.37 -6.10 -30.91
N ALA A 73 -10.47 -5.72 -30.02
CA ALA A 73 -9.65 -6.69 -29.33
C ALA A 73 -10.64 -7.59 -28.59
N THR A 74 -10.77 -8.84 -29.06
CA THR A 74 -11.38 -9.89 -28.26
C THR A 74 -10.67 -9.83 -26.91
N PRO A 75 -11.38 -9.67 -25.77
CA PRO A 75 -10.72 -9.83 -24.49
C PRO A 75 -10.12 -11.22 -24.52
N GLY A 76 -8.78 -11.33 -24.59
CA GLY A 76 -8.15 -12.57 -24.20
C GLY A 76 -8.74 -12.92 -22.84
N ASN A 77 -9.17 -14.16 -22.63
CA ASN A 77 -9.68 -14.59 -21.35
C ASN A 77 -8.60 -14.30 -20.29
N VAL A 78 -8.69 -13.14 -19.64
CA VAL A 78 -7.93 -12.84 -18.45
C VAL A 78 -8.56 -13.72 -17.40
N THR A 79 -7.96 -14.88 -17.19
CA THR A 79 -8.31 -15.76 -16.08
C THR A 79 -7.78 -15.05 -14.84
N TYR A 80 -8.65 -14.30 -14.18
CA TYR A 80 -8.37 -13.77 -12.87
C TYR A 80 -8.33 -14.96 -11.91
N ASP A 81 -7.12 -15.46 -11.65
CA ASP A 81 -6.86 -16.60 -10.79
C ASP A 81 -6.99 -16.20 -9.31
N PHE A 82 -8.17 -15.75 -8.90
CA PHE A 82 -8.49 -15.51 -7.49
C PHE A 82 -8.96 -16.81 -6.84
N PRO A 83 -8.57 -17.06 -5.58
CA PRO A 83 -9.06 -18.23 -4.86
C PRO A 83 -10.57 -18.14 -4.66
N GLU A 84 -11.28 -19.27 -4.79
CA GLU A 84 -12.74 -19.34 -4.56
C GLU A 84 -13.13 -18.88 -3.14
N THR A 85 -12.23 -19.08 -2.16
CA THR A 85 -12.39 -18.59 -0.79
C THR A 85 -11.14 -17.86 -0.34
N ILE A 86 -11.31 -16.62 0.10
CA ILE A 86 -10.23 -15.82 0.70
C ILE A 86 -9.97 -16.32 2.13
N ARG A 87 -8.73 -16.73 2.39
CA ARG A 87 -8.18 -17.00 3.71
C ARG A 87 -7.02 -16.04 3.87
N GLY A 88 -7.27 -14.93 4.53
CA GLY A 88 -6.33 -13.82 4.54
C GLY A 88 -5.96 -13.29 5.91
N VAL A 89 -4.84 -12.57 5.94
CA VAL A 89 -4.34 -11.83 7.11
C VAL A 89 -4.08 -10.38 6.75
N ASN A 90 -4.09 -9.50 7.75
CA ASN A 90 -3.75 -8.09 7.58
C ASN A 90 -2.29 -7.85 7.96
N LEU A 91 -1.55 -7.10 7.14
CA LEU A 91 -0.21 -6.62 7.47
C LEU A 91 -0.29 -5.24 8.16
N GLY A 92 -1.05 -5.19 9.26
CA GLY A 92 -1.31 -3.97 10.04
C GLY A 92 -0.09 -3.47 10.81
N GLY A 93 -0.04 -2.16 11.08
CA GLY A 93 1.09 -1.51 11.75
C GLY A 93 2.38 -1.44 10.92
N TRP A 94 2.34 -1.74 9.61
CA TRP A 94 3.52 -1.71 8.74
C TRP A 94 3.65 -0.38 7.97
N LEU A 95 2.82 -0.16 6.95
CA LEU A 95 2.86 1.02 6.07
C LEU A 95 2.00 2.19 6.58
N ILE A 96 1.29 1.96 7.68
CA ILE A 96 0.60 2.93 8.52
C ILE A 96 0.77 2.45 9.96
N LEU A 97 1.27 3.32 10.84
CA LEU A 97 1.56 2.97 12.22
C LEU A 97 0.29 2.94 13.07
N GLU A 98 0.19 1.94 13.94
CA GLU A 98 -0.81 1.85 15.01
C GLU A 98 -0.07 1.69 16.34
N LYS A 99 -0.16 2.68 17.23
CA LYS A 99 0.67 2.73 18.44
C LYS A 99 0.52 1.48 19.31
N TRP A 100 -0.68 0.90 19.37
CA TRP A 100 -0.94 -0.31 20.14
C TRP A 100 -0.20 -1.56 19.58
N MET A 101 0.07 -1.61 18.26
CA MET A 101 0.86 -2.67 17.62
C MET A 101 2.37 -2.36 17.63
N ASN A 102 2.72 -1.08 17.57
CA ASN A 102 4.07 -0.59 17.36
C ASN A 102 4.64 0.16 18.58
N SER A 103 4.21 -0.18 19.81
CA SER A 103 4.46 0.63 21.01
C SER A 103 5.92 1.06 21.20
N SER A 104 6.87 0.15 21.00
CA SER A 104 8.31 0.43 21.15
C SER A 104 8.85 1.47 20.16
N LEU A 105 8.20 1.64 19.00
CA LEU A 105 8.58 2.67 18.02
C LEU A 105 8.29 4.08 18.56
N PHE A 106 7.23 4.21 19.36
CA PHE A 106 6.76 5.46 19.95
C PHE A 106 7.46 5.80 21.29
N ASP A 107 8.32 4.93 21.81
CA ASP A 107 9.03 5.15 23.07
C ASP A 107 9.85 6.45 23.03
N GLY A 108 9.76 7.21 24.12
CA GLY A 108 10.43 8.52 24.27
C GLY A 108 9.76 9.67 23.52
N THR A 109 8.53 9.49 23.03
CA THR A 109 7.74 10.52 22.33
C THR A 109 6.33 10.63 22.92
N ASP A 110 5.71 11.80 22.79
CA ASP A 110 4.30 12.02 23.15
C ASP A 110 3.34 11.71 21.98
N ALA A 111 3.86 11.17 20.86
CA ALA A 111 3.07 10.85 19.68
C ALA A 111 2.04 9.75 19.97
N SER A 112 0.86 9.88 19.36
CA SER A 112 -0.25 8.93 19.50
C SER A 112 -0.68 8.28 18.18
N ASP A 113 -0.24 8.82 17.05
CA ASP A 113 -0.60 8.39 15.70
C ASP A 113 0.54 8.71 14.71
N GLN A 114 0.39 8.30 13.45
CA GLN A 114 1.39 8.57 12.41
C GLN A 114 1.66 10.08 12.27
N TYR A 115 0.61 10.91 12.27
CA TYR A 115 0.72 12.35 12.07
C TYR A 115 1.64 13.01 13.09
N THR A 116 1.47 12.67 14.37
CA THR A 116 2.31 13.18 15.46
C THR A 116 3.67 12.49 15.52
N PHE A 117 3.75 11.20 15.16
CA PHE A 117 5.01 10.47 15.10
C PHE A 117 5.97 11.05 14.05
N ASP A 118 5.48 11.37 12.86
CA ASP A 118 6.30 11.88 11.74
C ASP A 118 6.91 13.26 12.01
N GLN A 119 6.41 13.97 13.03
CA GLN A 119 6.94 15.25 13.49
C GLN A 119 8.07 15.12 14.53
N THR A 120 8.34 13.91 15.02
CA THR A 120 9.38 13.67 16.02
C THR A 120 10.78 13.74 15.39
N SER A 121 11.79 14.11 16.18
CA SER A 121 13.15 14.37 15.67
C SER A 121 13.84 13.16 15.04
N ASP A 122 13.45 11.94 15.42
CA ASP A 122 14.04 10.68 14.94
C ASP A 122 13.11 9.87 14.02
N ALA A 123 11.94 10.44 13.65
CA ALA A 123 10.91 9.78 12.86
C ALA A 123 11.46 9.15 11.57
N VAL A 124 12.25 9.89 10.80
CA VAL A 124 12.81 9.42 9.52
C VAL A 124 13.63 8.15 9.70
N THR A 125 14.53 8.12 10.70
CA THR A 125 15.40 6.96 10.92
C THR A 125 14.61 5.78 11.49
N LYS A 126 13.70 6.04 12.44
CA LYS A 126 12.86 5.00 13.04
C LYS A 126 11.91 4.37 12.03
N LEU A 127 11.23 5.19 11.22
CA LEU A 127 10.24 4.75 10.25
C LEU A 127 10.89 3.98 9.09
N GLN A 128 12.03 4.45 8.58
CA GLN A 128 12.80 3.74 7.57
C GLN A 128 13.21 2.35 8.07
N LYS A 129 13.78 2.27 9.28
CA LYS A 129 14.14 0.98 9.90
C LYS A 129 12.92 0.09 10.12
N HIS A 130 11.79 0.67 10.53
CA HIS A 130 10.54 -0.04 10.73
C HIS A 130 10.04 -0.67 9.43
N TRP A 131 9.95 0.10 8.34
CA TRP A 131 9.55 -0.44 7.04
C TRP A 131 10.49 -1.54 6.55
N ASP A 132 11.80 -1.42 6.78
CA ASP A 132 12.81 -2.41 6.38
C ASP A 132 12.76 -3.73 7.16
N THR A 133 12.20 -3.74 8.37
CA THR A 133 12.37 -4.87 9.30
C THR A 133 11.08 -5.41 9.92
N TYR A 134 9.98 -4.65 9.88
CA TYR A 134 8.74 -5.06 10.55
C TYR A 134 7.99 -6.17 9.80
N ILE A 135 7.94 -6.08 8.47
CA ILE A 135 7.51 -7.15 7.57
C ILE A 135 8.59 -7.33 6.51
N CYS A 136 8.98 -8.57 6.27
CA CYS A 136 9.98 -8.95 5.28
C CYS A 136 9.49 -10.10 4.39
N GLU A 137 10.29 -10.48 3.39
CA GLU A 137 9.96 -11.57 2.49
C GLU A 137 9.66 -12.89 3.22
N ASP A 138 10.36 -13.17 4.32
CA ASP A 138 10.19 -14.41 5.08
C ASP A 138 8.79 -14.52 5.69
N ASP A 139 8.16 -13.39 6.05
CA ASP A 139 6.78 -13.38 6.53
C ASP A 139 5.80 -13.83 5.45
N PHE A 140 5.98 -13.41 4.19
CA PHE A 140 5.16 -13.86 3.07
C PHE A 140 5.35 -15.36 2.80
N ARG A 141 6.59 -15.86 2.88
CA ARG A 141 6.88 -17.29 2.79
C ARG A 141 6.14 -18.09 3.88
N GLN A 142 6.17 -17.60 5.12
CA GLN A 142 5.51 -18.25 6.25
C GLN A 142 3.98 -18.20 6.13
N ILE A 143 3.42 -17.05 5.74
CA ILE A 143 1.98 -16.87 5.50
C ILE A 143 1.49 -17.91 4.47
N ALA A 144 2.16 -18.02 3.33
CA ALA A 144 1.82 -19.01 2.31
C ALA A 144 1.96 -20.45 2.83
N ALA A 145 3.02 -20.75 3.60
CA ALA A 145 3.23 -22.08 4.19
C ALA A 145 2.14 -22.47 5.21
N LEU A 146 1.44 -21.50 5.81
CA LEU A 146 0.28 -21.73 6.68
C LEU A 146 -1.02 -21.99 5.90
N GLY A 147 -0.99 -21.98 4.56
CA GLY A 147 -2.16 -22.16 3.70
C GLY A 147 -3.06 -20.92 3.62
N ILE A 148 -2.57 -19.76 4.04
CA ILE A 148 -3.18 -18.45 3.79
C ILE A 148 -2.92 -18.10 2.32
N ASN A 149 -3.92 -17.53 1.64
CA ASN A 149 -3.86 -17.26 0.20
C ASN A 149 -4.01 -15.79 -0.17
N THR A 150 -4.22 -14.90 0.81
CA THR A 150 -4.37 -13.45 0.55
C THR A 150 -3.80 -12.63 1.70
N VAL A 151 -3.18 -11.50 1.40
CA VAL A 151 -2.81 -10.49 2.39
C VAL A 151 -3.52 -9.19 2.09
N ARG A 152 -3.99 -8.50 3.12
CA ARG A 152 -4.47 -7.12 3.02
C ARG A 152 -3.38 -6.19 3.54
N ILE A 153 -3.04 -5.16 2.77
CA ILE A 153 -1.94 -4.25 3.08
C ILE A 153 -2.49 -2.81 3.23
N PRO A 154 -2.69 -2.35 4.48
CA PRO A 154 -3.07 -0.97 4.78
C PRO A 154 -1.95 0.01 4.44
N ILE A 155 -2.27 1.09 3.73
CA ILE A 155 -1.34 2.18 3.41
C ILE A 155 -2.04 3.54 3.51
N GLY A 156 -1.34 4.55 4.05
CA GLY A 156 -1.86 5.92 4.15
C GLY A 156 -1.74 6.71 2.83
N TYR A 157 -2.64 7.66 2.60
CA TYR A 157 -2.64 8.48 1.38
C TYR A 157 -1.33 9.23 1.13
N TRP A 158 -0.61 9.58 2.20
CA TRP A 158 0.66 10.32 2.14
C TRP A 158 1.76 9.56 1.40
N ALA A 159 1.64 8.24 1.24
CA ALA A 159 2.55 7.47 0.39
C ALA A 159 2.48 7.89 -1.09
N TYR A 160 1.38 8.54 -1.52
CA TYR A 160 1.13 8.96 -2.90
C TYR A 160 0.89 10.48 -3.04
N ASP A 161 0.90 11.23 -1.93
CA ASP A 161 0.78 12.69 -1.89
C ASP A 161 2.05 13.29 -1.27
N PRO A 162 3.06 13.68 -2.06
CA PRO A 162 4.33 14.18 -1.52
C PRO A 162 4.20 15.53 -0.80
N ASP A 163 3.09 16.24 -1.00
CA ASP A 163 2.83 17.54 -0.37
C ASP A 163 2.09 17.39 0.97
N SER A 164 1.81 16.16 1.42
CA SER A 164 1.04 15.85 2.62
C SER A 164 1.82 15.99 3.93
N SER A 165 2.42 17.16 4.17
CA SER A 165 3.08 17.48 5.44
C SER A 165 2.13 17.32 6.64
N PRO A 166 2.59 16.77 7.78
CA PRO A 166 3.96 16.42 8.14
C PRO A 166 4.35 14.98 7.82
N TYR A 167 3.54 14.23 7.07
CA TYR A 167 3.78 12.81 6.86
C TYR A 167 5.07 12.53 6.09
N LEU A 168 5.76 11.46 6.48
CA LEU A 168 6.92 10.96 5.77
C LEU A 168 6.49 10.04 4.62
N THR A 169 7.14 10.21 3.46
CA THR A 169 6.83 9.48 2.23
C THR A 169 7.79 8.32 2.00
N GLY A 170 7.44 7.40 1.09
CA GLY A 170 8.29 6.26 0.67
C GLY A 170 7.76 4.87 1.00
N ALA A 171 6.63 4.78 1.73
CA ALA A 171 5.97 3.51 2.03
C ALA A 171 5.49 2.76 0.77
N ASP A 172 5.25 3.46 -0.33
CA ASP A 172 4.86 2.89 -1.64
C ASP A 172 5.93 1.94 -2.20
N LYS A 173 7.22 2.19 -1.95
CA LYS A 173 8.31 1.29 -2.34
C LYS A 173 8.24 -0.06 -1.63
N TYR A 174 7.68 -0.10 -0.43
CA TYR A 174 7.48 -1.34 0.33
C TYR A 174 6.22 -2.08 -0.09
N MET A 175 5.18 -1.36 -0.54
CA MET A 175 4.05 -1.96 -1.22
C MET A 175 4.51 -2.71 -2.48
N GLU A 176 5.39 -2.11 -3.30
CA GLU A 176 5.95 -2.78 -4.48
C GLU A 176 6.72 -4.06 -4.12
N LYS A 177 7.61 -4.00 -3.11
CA LYS A 177 8.30 -5.20 -2.59
C LYS A 177 7.32 -6.28 -2.12
N ALA A 178 6.26 -5.88 -1.42
CA ALA A 178 5.24 -6.82 -0.94
C ALA A 178 4.50 -7.51 -2.09
N LEU A 179 4.19 -6.79 -3.17
CA LEU A 179 3.57 -7.36 -4.36
C LEU A 179 4.51 -8.40 -5.01
N ASP A 180 5.82 -8.12 -5.09
CA ASP A 180 6.80 -9.09 -5.59
C ASP A 180 6.91 -10.33 -4.70
N TRP A 181 6.91 -10.17 -3.38
CA TRP A 181 6.93 -11.29 -2.44
C TRP A 181 5.63 -12.11 -2.51
N ALA A 182 4.48 -11.45 -2.56
CA ALA A 182 3.18 -12.11 -2.69
C ALA A 182 3.11 -12.95 -3.96
N ARG A 183 3.49 -12.37 -5.11
CA ARG A 183 3.63 -13.08 -6.39
C ARG A 183 4.51 -14.31 -6.26
N LYS A 184 5.70 -14.16 -5.67
CA LYS A 184 6.66 -15.26 -5.50
C LYS A 184 6.10 -16.45 -4.73
N TYR A 185 5.24 -16.20 -3.73
CA TYR A 185 4.67 -17.23 -2.87
C TYR A 185 3.20 -17.56 -3.19
N GLY A 186 2.66 -17.08 -4.32
CA GLY A 186 1.29 -17.38 -4.75
C GLY A 186 0.20 -16.77 -3.86
N LEU A 187 0.49 -15.67 -3.18
CA LEU A 187 -0.46 -14.91 -2.39
C LEU A 187 -1.12 -13.84 -3.25
N LYS A 188 -2.41 -13.59 -3.02
CA LYS A 188 -3.09 -12.40 -3.54
C LYS A 188 -2.99 -11.21 -2.60
N VAL A 189 -3.12 -10.00 -3.13
CA VAL A 189 -3.00 -8.77 -2.37
C VAL A 189 -4.24 -7.90 -2.51
N LEU A 190 -4.80 -7.52 -1.35
CA LEU A 190 -5.76 -6.43 -1.26
C LEU A 190 -5.03 -5.16 -0.82
N VAL A 191 -4.79 -4.26 -1.78
CA VAL A 191 -4.23 -2.93 -1.52
C VAL A 191 -5.31 -2.03 -0.92
N ASP A 192 -5.05 -1.48 0.27
CA ASP A 192 -6.05 -0.80 1.08
C ASP A 192 -5.63 0.64 1.41
N LEU A 193 -6.35 1.62 0.86
CA LEU A 193 -6.19 3.02 1.28
C LEU A 193 -6.77 3.20 2.67
N HIS A 194 -5.92 3.08 3.69
CA HIS A 194 -6.34 2.96 5.07
C HIS A 194 -6.54 4.30 5.77
N GLY A 195 -5.77 5.31 5.37
CA GLY A 195 -5.87 6.68 5.87
C GLY A 195 -6.16 7.63 4.73
N SER A 196 -7.24 8.41 4.84
CA SER A 196 -7.61 9.44 3.87
C SER A 196 -7.31 10.86 4.39
N PRO A 197 -7.08 11.85 3.50
CA PRO A 197 -6.93 13.25 3.89
C PRO A 197 -8.06 13.71 4.83
N GLY A 198 -7.69 14.39 5.90
CA GLY A 198 -8.64 14.88 6.91
C GLY A 198 -9.17 13.84 7.89
N SER A 199 -8.75 12.57 7.81
CA SER A 199 -9.29 11.42 8.54
C SER A 199 -10.77 11.15 8.26
N GLN A 200 -11.06 9.90 7.89
CA GLN A 200 -12.42 9.43 7.63
C GLN A 200 -13.14 8.88 8.86
N ASN A 201 -12.46 8.75 10.01
CA ASN A 201 -13.02 8.11 11.21
C ASN A 201 -12.54 8.71 12.56
N GLY A 202 -11.49 9.53 12.57
CA GLY A 202 -10.95 10.17 13.78
C GLY A 202 -10.11 9.25 14.65
N PHE A 203 -9.79 8.04 14.18
CA PHE A 203 -8.95 7.08 14.88
C PHE A 203 -7.47 7.19 14.46
N ASP A 204 -6.58 6.77 15.35
CA ASP A 204 -5.13 6.74 15.12
C ASP A 204 -4.77 5.94 13.86
N ASN A 205 -5.48 4.83 13.61
CA ASN A 205 -5.29 3.99 12.43
C ASN A 205 -5.62 4.67 11.10
N SER A 206 -6.26 5.84 11.08
CA SER A 206 -6.41 6.65 9.85
C SER A 206 -5.19 7.54 9.59
N GLY A 207 -4.22 7.55 10.49
CA GLY A 207 -3.01 8.38 10.47
C GLY A 207 -3.09 9.59 11.39
N LYS A 208 -4.30 10.11 11.67
CA LYS A 208 -4.51 11.26 12.56
C LYS A 208 -5.76 11.08 13.41
N SER A 209 -5.55 11.02 14.72
CA SER A 209 -6.63 10.95 15.71
C SER A 209 -7.36 12.29 15.84
N GLY A 210 -8.63 12.23 16.26
CA GLY A 210 -9.44 13.40 16.59
C GLY A 210 -10.46 13.74 15.51
N GLU A 211 -10.34 14.92 14.91
CA GLU A 211 -11.35 15.46 13.99
C GLU A 211 -11.55 14.60 12.73
N VAL A 212 -12.82 14.48 12.31
CA VAL A 212 -13.22 13.80 11.07
C VAL A 212 -13.57 14.86 10.02
N ASN A 213 -12.58 15.21 9.20
CA ASN A 213 -12.69 16.26 8.18
C ASN A 213 -12.63 15.70 6.75
N TRP A 214 -12.71 14.38 6.56
CA TRP A 214 -12.61 13.75 5.22
C TRP A 214 -13.59 14.34 4.20
N GLN A 215 -14.81 14.67 4.60
CA GLN A 215 -15.83 15.25 3.72
C GLN A 215 -15.77 16.79 3.62
N SER A 216 -14.78 17.42 4.23
CA SER A 216 -14.61 18.88 4.27
C SER A 216 -13.60 19.35 3.23
N GLY A 217 -13.84 20.54 2.66
CA GLY A 217 -12.93 21.16 1.70
C GLY A 217 -12.64 20.25 0.49
N ASP A 218 -11.37 20.11 0.14
CA ASP A 218 -10.91 19.28 -0.99
C ASP A 218 -10.48 17.86 -0.58
N ASN A 219 -10.68 17.44 0.68
CA ASN A 219 -10.18 16.16 1.18
C ASN A 219 -10.74 14.94 0.41
N MET A 220 -12.03 14.94 0.06
CA MET A 220 -12.61 13.90 -0.79
C MET A 220 -12.01 13.89 -2.20
N LYS A 221 -11.81 15.06 -2.82
CA LYS A 221 -11.20 15.14 -4.16
C LYS A 221 -9.77 14.60 -4.14
N LYS A 222 -9.00 14.94 -3.11
CA LYS A 222 -7.67 14.38 -2.89
C LYS A 222 -7.71 12.86 -2.71
N SER A 223 -8.65 12.35 -1.92
CA SER A 223 -8.84 10.88 -1.75
C SER A 223 -9.10 10.19 -3.08
N ILE A 224 -9.97 10.76 -3.92
CA ILE A 224 -10.27 10.24 -5.27
C ILE A 224 -9.02 10.25 -6.14
N SER A 225 -8.27 11.35 -6.17
CA SER A 225 -7.03 11.44 -6.94
C SER A 225 -5.99 10.39 -6.52
N ILE A 226 -5.88 10.12 -5.21
CA ILE A 226 -4.99 9.08 -4.68
C ILE A 226 -5.47 7.68 -5.08
N LEU A 227 -6.77 7.41 -5.01
CA LEU A 227 -7.35 6.15 -5.48
C LEU A 227 -7.14 5.95 -6.98
N GLU A 228 -7.24 7.00 -7.80
CA GLU A 228 -6.94 6.94 -9.22
C GLU A 228 -5.47 6.60 -9.49
N ILE A 229 -4.53 7.17 -8.73
CA ILE A 229 -3.10 6.82 -8.80
C ILE A 229 -2.89 5.34 -8.46
N MET A 230 -3.47 4.88 -7.35
CA MET A 230 -3.35 3.49 -6.90
C MET A 230 -3.98 2.52 -7.91
N ALA A 231 -5.17 2.81 -8.41
CA ALA A 231 -5.87 1.99 -9.40
C ALA A 231 -5.10 1.93 -10.73
N LYS A 232 -4.56 3.06 -11.20
CA LYS A 232 -3.75 3.09 -12.43
C LYS A 232 -2.47 2.26 -12.29
N LYS A 233 -1.84 2.27 -11.11
CA LYS A 233 -0.59 1.56 -10.85
C LYS A 233 -0.84 0.07 -10.59
N TYR A 234 -1.60 -0.26 -9.55
CA TYR A 234 -1.79 -1.64 -9.07
C TYR A 234 -2.95 -2.37 -9.76
N GLY A 235 -3.83 -1.66 -10.46
CA GLY A 235 -4.84 -2.26 -11.35
C GLY A 235 -4.33 -2.48 -12.78
N SER A 236 -3.05 -2.23 -13.04
CA SER A 236 -2.43 -2.47 -14.35
C SER A 236 -2.20 -3.97 -14.59
N MET A 237 -1.93 -4.34 -15.85
CA MET A 237 -1.69 -5.74 -16.22
C MET A 237 -0.40 -6.30 -15.63
N ASP A 238 0.51 -5.44 -15.20
CA ASP A 238 1.76 -5.84 -14.54
C ASP A 238 1.54 -6.44 -13.13
N TYR A 239 0.35 -6.25 -12.56
CA TYR A 239 -0.05 -6.79 -11.24
C TYR A 239 -1.27 -7.70 -11.30
N ALA A 240 -1.70 -8.14 -12.49
CA ALA A 240 -2.93 -8.93 -12.62
C ALA A 240 -2.85 -10.34 -12.00
N ASP A 241 -1.64 -10.80 -11.71
CA ASP A 241 -1.34 -12.10 -11.12
C ASP A 241 -1.24 -12.09 -9.59
N VAL A 242 -1.31 -10.92 -8.94
CA VAL A 242 -1.08 -10.73 -7.51
C VAL A 242 -2.15 -9.85 -6.85
#